data_AF-A0A848HZC9-F1
#
_entry.id   AF-A0A848HZC9-F1
#
_cell.length_a   1.000
_cell.length_b   1.000
_cell.length_c   1.000
_cell.angle_alpha   90.00
_cell.angle_beta   90.00
_cell.angle_gamma   90.00
#
_symmetry.space_group_name_H-M   'P 1'
#
loop_
_entity.id
_entity.type
_entity.pdbx_description
1 polymer ?
#
loop_
_entity_poly.entity_id
_entity_poly.type
_entity_poly.pdbx_seq_one_letter_code
_entity_poly.pdbx_strand_id
1 'polypeptide(L)' 'MPDRIVIAKAAIGGRFIVSFEPRTVSWPSLEFRKHGEAKRCADARHAAHGWPIIDQTTEGGAE' A
#
# COMPACT_ATOMS: atom_id res chain seq x y z
N MET A 1 -12.50 -11.10 0.07
CA MET A 1 -11.44 -10.63 0.98
C MET A 1 -10.27 -10.18 0.12
N PRO A 2 -9.50 -9.15 0.53
CA PRO A 2 -8.26 -8.83 -0.16
C PRO A 2 -7.35 -10.05 -0.19
N ASP A 3 -6.57 -10.19 -1.24
CA ASP A 3 -5.51 -11.19 -1.36
C ASP A 3 -4.12 -10.58 -1.43
N ARG A 4 -4.00 -9.26 -1.62
CA ARG A 4 -2.71 -8.57 -1.69
C ARG A 4 -2.79 -7.14 -1.16
N ILE A 5 -1.63 -6.62 -0.77
CA ILE A 5 -1.44 -5.25 -0.29
C ILE A 5 -0.54 -4.53 -1.30
N VAL A 6 -0.95 -3.37 -1.77
CA VAL A 6 -0.20 -2.57 -2.74
C VAL A 6 0.20 -1.25 -2.11
N ILE A 7 1.49 -0.92 -2.14
CA ILE A 7 2.01 0.39 -1.73
C ILE A 7 2.34 1.16 -3.00
N ALA A 8 1.69 2.28 -3.22
CA ALA A 8 1.93 3.16 -4.38
C ALA A 8 2.20 4.59 -3.92
N LYS A 9 2.94 5.37 -4.71
CA LYS A 9 3.07 6.81 -4.49
C LYS A 9 1.85 7.51 -5.08
N ALA A 10 1.21 8.37 -4.30
CA ALA A 10 0.13 9.22 -4.80
C ALA A 10 0.69 10.13 -5.92
N ALA A 11 -0.07 10.26 -7.01
CA ALA A 11 0.32 11.10 -8.15
C ALA A 11 0.51 12.57 -7.77
N ILE A 12 -0.14 13.04 -6.69
CA ILE A 12 -0.10 14.43 -6.23
C ILE A 12 0.14 14.45 -4.72
N GLY A 13 1.00 15.37 -4.25
CA GLY A 13 1.20 15.64 -2.82
C GLY A 13 2.23 14.75 -2.11
N GLY A 14 2.98 13.91 -2.84
CA GLY A 14 4.12 13.16 -2.29
C GLY A 14 3.76 12.13 -1.21
N ARG A 15 2.49 11.70 -1.18
CA ARG A 15 1.98 10.71 -0.21
C ARG A 15 2.16 9.30 -0.72
N PHE A 16 2.00 8.34 0.17
CA PHE A 16 2.03 6.91 -0.11
C PHE A 16 0.68 6.31 0.23
N ILE A 17 0.14 5.52 -0.67
CA ILE A 17 -1.17 4.89 -0.56
C ILE A 17 -0.95 3.39 -0.38
N VAL A 18 -1.48 2.85 0.71
CA VAL A 18 -1.60 1.40 0.92
C VAL A 18 -3.00 1.00 0.51
N SER A 19 -3.13 0.19 -0.54
CA SER A 19 -4.40 -0.34 -1.02
C SER A 19 -4.48 -1.84 -0.80
N PHE A 20 -5.70 -2.33 -0.57
CA PHE A 20 -5.97 -3.75 -0.36
C PHE A 20 -6.78 -4.25 -1.56
N GLU A 21 -6.21 -5.17 -2.33
CA GLU A 21 -6.82 -5.65 -3.57
C GLU A 21 -7.26 -7.12 -3.44
N PRO A 22 -8.44 -7.50 -3.95
CA PRO A 22 -9.47 -6.62 -4.52
C PRO A 22 -10.06 -5.65 -3.48
N ARG A 23 -10.36 -4.42 -3.92
CA ARG A 23 -10.93 -3.37 -3.07
C ARG A 23 -12.27 -3.81 -2.50
N THR A 24 -12.44 -3.63 -1.19
CA THR A 24 -13.70 -3.90 -0.50
C THR A 24 -14.01 -2.78 0.48
N VAL A 25 -15.30 -2.58 0.78
CA VAL A 25 -15.76 -1.56 1.75
C VAL A 25 -15.14 -1.75 3.13
N SER A 26 -14.91 -3.01 3.53
CA SER A 26 -14.27 -3.35 4.81
C SER A 26 -12.77 -3.07 4.85
N TRP A 27 -12.14 -2.82 3.70
CA TRP A 27 -10.69 -2.64 3.56
C TRP A 27 -10.36 -1.42 2.71
N PRO A 28 -10.59 -0.20 3.24
CA PRO A 28 -10.29 1.04 2.53
C PRO A 28 -8.78 1.24 2.38
N SER A 29 -8.39 1.95 1.33
CA SER A 29 -7.02 2.40 1.15
C SER A 29 -6.62 3.39 2.25
N LEU A 30 -5.35 3.35 2.66
CA LEU A 30 -4.79 4.20 3.71
C LEU A 30 -3.70 5.10 3.12
N GLU A 31 -3.68 6.37 3.51
CA GLU A 31 -2.70 7.35 3.05
C GLU A 31 -1.67 7.68 4.15
N PHE A 32 -0.40 7.75 3.76
CA PHE A 32 0.72 8.07 4.63
C PHE A 32 1.60 9.15 4.01
N ARG A 33 2.25 9.96 4.86
CA ARG A 33 3.19 11.00 4.38
C ARG A 33 4.59 10.44 4.11
N LYS A 34 4.96 9.35 4.77
CA LYS A 34 6.27 8.72 4.65
C LYS A 34 6.13 7.28 4.17
N HIS A 35 7.01 6.87 3.26
CA HIS A 35 7.08 5.50 2.77
C HIS A 35 7.24 4.49 3.91
N GLY A 36 8.12 4.78 4.88
CA GLY A 36 8.35 3.89 6.02
C GLY A 36 7.10 3.65 6.87
N GLU A 37 6.17 4.61 6.95
CA GLU A 37 4.89 4.42 7.66
C GLU A 37 3.94 3.53 6.86
N ALA A 38 3.85 3.75 5.54
CA ALA A 38 3.08 2.89 4.63
C ALA A 38 3.59 1.44 4.66
N LYS A 39 4.92 1.25 4.62
CA LYS A 39 5.56 -0.07 4.68
C LYS A 39 5.28 -0.77 6.01
N ARG A 40 5.39 -0.07 7.15
CA ARG A 40 5.03 -0.64 8.46
C ARG A 40 3.57 -1.08 8.52
N CYS A 41 2.67 -0.29 7.94
CA CYS A 41 1.25 -0.67 7.87
C CYS A 41 1.04 -1.92 7.03
N ALA A 42 1.64 -1.98 5.84
CA ALA A 42 1.57 -3.15 4.98
C ALA A 42 2.16 -4.40 5.64
N ASP A 43 3.29 -4.28 6.33
CA ASP A 43 3.94 -5.37 7.06
C ASP A 43 3.05 -5.93 8.18
N ALA A 44 2.44 -5.05 8.98
CA ALA A 44 1.49 -5.47 10.01
C ALA A 44 0.29 -6.23 9.43
N ARG A 45 -0.19 -5.84 8.24
CA ARG A 45 -1.31 -6.49 7.55
C ARG A 45 -0.88 -7.82 6.91
N HIS A 46 0.32 -7.88 6.38
CA HIS A 46 0.92 -9.13 5.91
C HIS A 46 1.09 -10.12 7.06
N ALA A 47 1.62 -9.69 8.21
CA ALA A 47 1.76 -10.55 9.38
C ALA A 47 0.42 -11.06 9.91
N ALA A 48 -0.64 -10.26 9.85
CA ALA A 48 -1.97 -10.64 10.33
C ALA A 48 -2.76 -11.54 9.37
N HIS A 49 -2.61 -11.36 8.06
CA HIS A 49 -3.46 -12.01 7.04
C HIS A 49 -2.72 -12.88 6.03
N GLY A 50 -1.38 -12.82 5.99
CA GLY A 50 -0.54 -13.52 5.02
C GLY A 50 -0.55 -12.92 3.61
N TRP A 51 -1.17 -11.75 3.39
CA TRP A 51 -1.30 -11.16 2.06
C TRP A 51 0.04 -10.63 1.55
N PRO A 52 0.51 -11.01 0.36
CA PRO A 52 1.73 -10.46 -0.23
C PRO A 52 1.69 -8.93 -0.34
N ILE A 53 2.84 -8.30 -0.12
CA ILE A 53 3.04 -6.86 -0.28
C ILE A 53 3.71 -6.59 -1.62
N ILE A 54 3.09 -5.75 -2.44
CA ILE A 54 3.64 -5.24 -3.70
C ILE A 54 4.00 -3.77 -3.48
N ASP A 55 5.29 -3.48 -3.37
CA ASP A 55 5.79 -2.12 -3.24
C ASP A 55 6.10 -1.53 -4.62
N GLN A 56 5.23 -0.67 -5.10
CA GLN A 56 5.36 0.04 -6.38
C GLN A 56 5.97 1.44 -6.20
N THR A 57 6.64 1.68 -5.07
CA THR A 57 7.24 2.99 -4.79
C THR A 57 8.70 3.04 -5.19
N THR A 58 9.33 1.88 -5.43
CA THR A 58 10.77 1.81 -5.66
C THR A 58 11.18 2.21 -7.07
N GLU A 59 10.47 1.84 -8.15
CA GLU A 59 10.84 2.24 -9.52
C GLU A 59 9.63 2.24 -10.47
N GLY A 60 9.47 3.30 -11.28
CA GLY A 60 8.52 3.35 -12.41
C GLY A 60 7.64 4.62 -12.47
N GLY A 61 8.19 5.72 -12.98
CA GLY A 61 7.42 6.93 -13.28
C GLY A 61 8.24 8.19 -13.56
N ALA A 62 9.42 8.05 -14.16
CA ALA A 62 10.16 9.12 -14.83
C ALA A 62 11.16 8.47 -15.80
N GLU A 63 10.64 8.04 -16.95
CA GLU A 63 11.41 7.98 -18.20
C GLU A 63 10.65 8.79 -19.25
#